data_AF-A0A370C996-F1
#
_entry.id   AF-A0A370C996-F1
#
_cell.length_a   1.000
_cell.length_b   1.000
_cell.length_c   1.000
_cell.angle_alpha   90.00
_cell.angle_beta   90.00
_cell.angle_gamma   90.00
#
_symmetry.space_group_name_H-M   'P 1'
#
loop_
_entity.id
_entity.type
_entity.pdbx_description
1 polymer ?
#
loop_
_entity_poly.entity_id
_entity_poly.type
_entity_poly.pdbx_seq_one_letter_code
_entity_poly.pdbx_strand_id
1 'polypeptide(L)'
;MHLTSLLLLIPAVAASCFHNTPLARRATAPSFGYTATRGPLNWYGLDPNANAACATGTHQSPIMIGSTQISKVDNSTITLFIPTVSDLEFENLGTTIEVPLTNGTLVVRNNTYTLAQFHFHTPSEHRIDEEHFPMEAHFVFSDEDGNIAVVGYLIQLTSTKDHSTPLLNTIFEDVDEISEPGSSTELGLLDFSSVTRHFTNNDIYTYSGSLTTRPAPRV
;
A
#
# COMPACT_ATOMS: atom_id res chain seq x y z
N MET A 1 19.88 -9.66 5.03
CA MET A 1 18.81 -10.36 4.29
C MET A 1 17.57 -9.50 4.45
N HIS A 2 17.42 -8.47 3.61
CA HIS A 2 16.29 -7.54 3.65
C HIS A 2 15.12 -8.26 2.99
N LEU A 3 14.11 -8.56 3.80
CA LEU A 3 12.96 -9.35 3.43
C LEU A 3 11.77 -8.41 3.45
N THR A 4 11.43 -7.84 2.30
CA THR A 4 10.03 -7.58 2.04
C THR A 4 9.41 -8.95 2.02
N SER A 5 8.60 -9.19 3.02
CA SER A 5 7.54 -10.13 2.85
C SER A 5 6.27 -9.33 2.96
N LEU A 6 5.27 -9.72 2.15
CA LEU A 6 3.91 -9.53 2.62
C LEU A 6 3.92 -10.23 3.97
N LEU A 7 3.99 -9.34 4.96
CA LEU A 7 4.36 -9.54 6.32
C LEU A 7 5.85 -9.88 6.67
N LEU A 8 6.60 -8.86 7.18
CA LEU A 8 7.39 -8.41 8.40
C LEU A 8 8.64 -9.00 9.15
N LEU A 9 9.57 -8.08 9.48
CA LEU A 9 10.95 -8.32 9.97
C LEU A 9 11.51 -7.45 11.12
N ILE A 10 12.33 -7.99 12.04
CA ILE A 10 13.17 -7.35 13.07
C ILE A 10 14.47 -8.20 13.17
N PRO A 11 15.57 -7.69 13.73
CA PRO A 11 16.53 -6.96 12.92
C PRO A 11 17.97 -7.41 13.20
N ALA A 12 18.90 -6.84 12.43
CA ALA A 12 20.11 -6.24 13.02
C ALA A 12 20.68 -5.18 12.06
N VAL A 13 21.27 -4.15 12.68
CA VAL A 13 21.54 -2.79 12.19
C VAL A 13 22.98 -2.60 11.69
N ALA A 14 23.20 -1.67 10.73
CA ALA A 14 24.17 -0.56 10.84
C ALA A 14 24.19 0.40 9.62
N ALA A 15 23.96 1.69 9.94
CA ALA A 15 24.43 2.95 9.34
C ALA A 15 24.24 3.23 7.83
N SER A 16 23.49 4.30 7.50
CA SER A 16 23.98 5.55 6.85
C SER A 16 22.83 6.47 6.41
N CYS A 17 22.92 7.75 6.79
CA CYS A 17 22.26 8.93 6.21
C CYS A 17 20.72 8.90 5.99
N PHE A 18 19.98 9.35 7.02
CA PHE A 18 18.62 9.88 6.90
C PHE A 18 18.55 11.02 5.89
N HIS A 19 17.65 10.95 4.90
CA HIS A 19 16.98 12.10 4.26
C HIS A 19 15.63 11.65 3.65
N ASN A 20 14.53 12.01 4.31
CA ASN A 20 13.15 12.14 3.81
C ASN A 20 12.55 11.03 2.92
N THR A 21 12.20 9.89 3.51
CA THR A 21 10.98 9.14 3.10
C THR A 21 9.80 9.72 3.88
N PRO A 22 8.86 10.45 3.24
CA PRO A 22 7.73 11.00 3.97
C PRO A 22 6.78 9.86 4.37
N LEU A 23 6.83 9.46 5.64
CA LEU A 23 5.71 8.94 6.43
C LEU A 23 4.72 10.05 6.82
N ALA A 24 4.96 11.27 6.32
CA ALA A 24 4.09 12.43 6.49
C ALA A 24 3.05 12.49 5.36
N ARG A 25 1.87 13.04 5.69
CA ARG A 25 0.79 13.43 4.78
C ARG A 25 1.34 13.89 3.41
N ARG A 26 0.93 13.23 2.32
CA ARG A 26 1.39 13.65 0.98
C ARG A 26 0.84 15.05 0.68
N ALA A 27 1.65 15.91 0.07
CA ALA A 27 1.23 17.27 -0.24
C ALA A 27 0.05 17.29 -1.25
N THR A 28 -0.90 18.20 -1.03
CA THR A 28 -2.18 18.32 -1.75
C THR A 28 -2.06 18.68 -3.24
N ALA A 29 -0.90 19.15 -3.68
CA ALA A 29 -0.57 19.37 -5.09
C ALA A 29 0.74 18.65 -5.42
N PRO A 30 0.69 17.45 -6.03
CA PRO A 30 1.87 16.63 -6.15
C PRO A 30 2.85 17.30 -7.14
N SER A 31 4.14 17.23 -6.87
CA SER A 31 5.20 17.61 -7.83
C SER A 31 5.49 16.50 -8.85
N PHE A 32 4.71 15.41 -8.80
CA PHE A 32 4.77 14.24 -9.68
C PHE A 32 3.34 13.79 -10.04
N GLY A 33 3.19 12.83 -10.95
CA GLY A 33 1.89 12.26 -11.30
C GLY A 33 2.04 11.02 -12.16
N TYR A 34 0.99 10.68 -12.90
CA TYR A 34 0.96 9.48 -13.76
C TYR A 34 0.93 9.78 -15.26
N THR A 35 0.97 11.06 -15.65
CA THR A 35 0.81 11.49 -17.05
C THR A 35 1.96 12.36 -17.54
N ALA A 36 2.20 12.32 -18.85
CA ALA A 36 3.15 13.17 -19.57
C ALA A 36 4.53 13.26 -18.88
N THR A 37 5.11 14.46 -18.80
CA THR A 37 6.44 14.72 -18.23
C THR A 37 6.51 14.51 -16.72
N ARG A 38 5.37 14.32 -16.05
CA ARG A 38 5.30 14.04 -14.61
C ARG A 38 5.09 12.56 -14.29
N GLY A 39 4.92 11.72 -15.33
CA GLY A 39 4.63 10.30 -15.22
C GLY A 39 5.83 9.43 -14.84
N PRO A 40 5.59 8.11 -14.63
CA PRO A 40 6.59 7.18 -14.08
C PRO A 40 7.89 7.10 -14.88
N LEU A 41 7.78 7.15 -16.22
CA LEU A 41 8.94 7.12 -17.12
C LEU A 41 9.91 8.31 -16.94
N ASN A 42 9.47 9.39 -16.28
CA ASN A 42 10.30 10.57 -16.02
C ASN A 42 10.46 10.90 -14.53
N TRP A 43 10.04 10.02 -13.60
CA TRP A 43 10.17 10.34 -12.16
C TRP A 43 11.62 10.62 -11.72
N TYR A 44 12.60 9.92 -12.29
CA TYR A 44 14.02 10.25 -12.10
C TYR A 44 14.35 11.67 -12.56
N GLY A 45 13.86 12.11 -13.72
CA GLY A 45 14.09 13.46 -14.25
C GLY A 45 13.44 14.58 -13.44
N LEU A 46 12.43 14.26 -12.60
CA LEU A 46 11.80 15.24 -11.71
C LEU A 46 12.69 15.60 -10.50
N ASP A 47 13.46 14.64 -10.00
CA ASP A 47 14.45 14.84 -8.94
C ASP A 47 15.47 13.69 -8.99
N PRO A 48 16.61 13.88 -9.67
CA PRO A 48 17.60 12.81 -9.83
C PRO A 48 18.21 12.32 -8.52
N ASN A 49 18.29 13.19 -7.50
CA ASN A 49 18.89 12.85 -6.21
C ASN A 49 17.92 12.01 -5.37
N ALA A 50 16.65 12.40 -5.34
CA ALA A 50 15.64 11.69 -4.56
C ALA A 50 15.13 10.41 -5.27
N ASN A 51 15.01 10.41 -6.60
CA ASN A 51 14.30 9.37 -7.36
C ASN A 51 15.23 8.45 -8.16
N ALA A 52 16.52 8.34 -7.78
CA ALA A 52 17.49 7.49 -8.48
C ALA A 52 17.02 6.02 -8.59
N ALA A 53 16.33 5.51 -7.57
CA ALA A 53 15.80 4.15 -7.55
C ALA A 53 14.76 3.90 -8.66
N CYS A 54 13.96 4.91 -9.03
CA CYS A 54 12.94 4.79 -10.07
C CYS A 54 13.52 4.45 -11.46
N ALA A 55 14.80 4.79 -11.72
CA ALA A 55 15.46 4.50 -13.00
C ALA A 55 16.51 3.38 -12.92
N THR A 56 17.13 3.18 -11.76
CA THR A 56 18.29 2.28 -11.60
C THR A 56 18.04 1.11 -10.65
N GLY A 57 16.90 1.09 -9.95
CA GLY A 57 16.53 0.02 -9.05
C GLY A 57 16.31 -1.30 -9.79
N THR A 58 16.84 -2.39 -9.24
CA THR A 58 16.70 -3.74 -9.81
C THR A 58 15.63 -4.60 -9.14
N HIS A 59 14.96 -4.03 -8.14
CA HIS A 59 13.88 -4.67 -7.36
C HIS A 59 12.78 -3.62 -7.18
N GLN A 60 12.15 -3.23 -8.30
CA GLN A 60 11.08 -2.23 -8.31
C GLN A 60 9.73 -2.92 -8.34
N SER A 61 8.75 -2.25 -7.74
CA SER A 61 7.34 -2.60 -7.80
C SER A 61 6.57 -1.58 -8.64
N PRO A 62 5.40 -1.95 -9.19
CA PRO A 62 4.78 -3.28 -9.16
C PRO A 62 5.47 -4.30 -10.09
N ILE A 63 5.07 -5.56 -9.98
CA ILE A 63 5.52 -6.66 -10.87
C ILE A 63 4.33 -7.45 -11.42
N MET A 64 4.58 -8.20 -12.50
CA MET A 64 3.71 -9.30 -12.90
C MET A 64 4.02 -10.52 -12.02
N ILE A 65 3.01 -11.01 -11.31
CA ILE A 65 3.10 -12.16 -10.44
C ILE A 65 2.69 -13.40 -11.23
N GLY A 66 3.66 -14.29 -11.47
CA GLY A 66 3.37 -15.64 -11.96
C GLY A 66 2.90 -16.52 -10.80
N SER A 67 1.60 -16.87 -10.77
CA SER A 67 0.94 -17.52 -9.62
C SER A 67 1.58 -18.85 -9.19
N THR A 68 2.24 -19.53 -10.14
CA THR A 68 2.93 -20.81 -9.94
C THR A 68 4.41 -20.68 -9.56
N GLN A 69 5.01 -19.51 -9.73
CA GLN A 69 6.45 -19.27 -9.58
C GLN A 69 6.77 -18.41 -8.36
N ILE A 70 5.84 -17.52 -8.00
CA ILE A 70 6.00 -16.61 -6.88
C ILE A 70 6.01 -17.38 -5.56
N SER A 71 6.79 -16.89 -4.60
CA SER A 71 6.77 -17.45 -3.25
C SER A 71 5.47 -17.11 -2.56
N LYS A 72 5.01 -18.02 -1.70
CA LYS A 72 3.92 -17.79 -0.76
C LYS A 72 4.49 -17.70 0.65
N VAL A 73 3.92 -16.85 1.48
CA VAL A 73 4.28 -16.79 2.90
C VAL A 73 3.77 -18.04 3.62
N ASP A 74 4.44 -18.43 4.71
CA ASP A 74 3.88 -19.42 5.63
C ASP A 74 2.86 -18.71 6.54
N ASN A 75 1.58 -19.09 6.42
CA ASN A 75 0.48 -18.48 7.17
C ASN A 75 0.63 -18.58 8.70
N SER A 76 1.49 -19.47 9.22
CA SER A 76 1.79 -19.54 10.66
C SER A 76 2.78 -18.47 11.14
N THR A 77 3.45 -17.79 10.20
CA THR A 77 4.51 -16.81 10.49
C THR A 77 4.04 -15.38 10.34
N ILE A 78 2.74 -15.14 10.24
CA ILE A 78 2.16 -13.92 9.70
C ILE A 78 0.81 -13.66 10.36
N THR A 79 0.58 -12.48 10.91
CA THR A 79 -0.67 -12.10 11.56
C THR A 79 -0.99 -10.63 11.29
N LEU A 80 -2.18 -10.39 10.76
CA LEU A 80 -2.74 -9.06 10.56
C LEU A 80 -3.82 -8.82 11.61
N PHE A 81 -3.78 -7.66 12.26
CA PHE A 81 -4.84 -7.20 13.14
C PHE A 81 -5.11 -5.72 12.87
N ILE A 82 -6.34 -5.38 12.49
CA ILE A 82 -6.80 -4.00 12.37
C ILE A 82 -8.12 -3.90 13.15
N PRO A 83 -8.22 -3.07 14.20
CA PRO A 83 -9.45 -2.91 14.96
C PRO A 83 -10.50 -2.17 14.12
N THR A 84 -11.76 -2.30 14.50
CA THR A 84 -12.82 -1.40 14.02
C THR A 84 -12.59 0.01 14.58
N VAL A 85 -12.63 1.04 13.73
CA VAL A 85 -12.34 2.43 14.10
C VAL A 85 -13.30 3.38 13.37
N SER A 86 -13.63 4.52 13.99
CA SER A 86 -14.45 5.60 13.41
C SER A 86 -13.66 6.91 13.36
N ASP A 87 -14.26 7.95 12.77
CA ASP A 87 -13.77 9.34 12.82
C ASP A 87 -12.38 9.47 12.17
N LEU A 88 -12.23 8.78 11.04
CA LEU A 88 -10.99 8.73 10.27
C LEU A 88 -11.01 9.73 9.14
N GLU A 89 -9.92 10.49 8.99
CA GLU A 89 -9.73 11.37 7.84
C GLU A 89 -9.64 10.54 6.55
N PHE A 90 -10.36 10.98 5.52
CA PHE A 90 -10.30 10.43 4.18
C PHE A 90 -10.01 11.55 3.21
N GLU A 91 -8.89 11.44 2.49
CA GLU A 91 -8.34 12.55 1.73
C GLU A 91 -8.03 12.19 0.27
N ASN A 92 -8.24 13.15 -0.61
CA ASN A 92 -7.82 13.08 -2.00
C ASN A 92 -6.47 13.78 -2.17
N LEU A 93 -5.42 13.02 -2.43
CA LEU A 93 -4.05 13.52 -2.56
C LEU A 93 -3.71 13.96 -3.99
N GLY A 94 -4.69 13.93 -4.91
CA GLY A 94 -4.52 14.19 -6.34
C GLY A 94 -3.77 13.10 -7.11
N THR A 95 -3.18 12.13 -6.41
CA THR A 95 -2.51 10.93 -6.98
C THR A 95 -3.11 9.63 -6.48
N THR A 96 -3.84 9.67 -5.38
CA THR A 96 -4.59 8.56 -4.78
C THR A 96 -5.58 9.15 -3.79
N ILE A 97 -6.49 8.33 -3.30
CA ILE A 97 -7.30 8.59 -2.11
C ILE A 97 -6.74 7.76 -0.97
N GLU A 98 -6.57 8.36 0.20
CA GLU A 98 -5.84 7.78 1.34
C GLU A 98 -6.63 7.96 2.64
N VAL A 99 -6.49 6.98 3.52
CA VAL A 99 -7.01 7.02 4.89
C VAL A 99 -5.82 6.81 5.84
N PRO A 100 -5.34 7.88 6.50
CA PRO A 100 -4.36 7.77 7.57
C PRO A 100 -4.94 6.98 8.75
N LEU A 101 -4.24 5.96 9.22
CA LEU A 101 -4.70 5.11 10.31
C LEU A 101 -3.52 4.47 11.05
N THR A 102 -3.29 4.89 12.29
CA THR A 102 -2.23 4.33 13.14
C THR A 102 -2.66 3.12 13.97
N ASN A 103 -3.93 2.74 13.85
CA ASN A 103 -4.52 1.65 14.62
C ASN A 103 -4.51 0.40 13.75
N GLY A 104 -3.53 -0.47 13.99
CA GLY A 104 -3.40 -1.72 13.26
C GLY A 104 -1.97 -2.23 13.37
N THR A 105 -1.83 -3.53 13.39
CA THR A 105 -0.54 -4.20 13.54
C THR A 105 -0.43 -5.34 12.57
N LEU A 106 0.80 -5.51 12.15
CA LEU A 106 1.21 -6.48 11.20
C LEU A 106 2.40 -7.19 11.85
N VAL A 107 2.27 -8.48 12.15
CA VAL A 107 3.27 -9.23 12.95
C VAL A 107 3.73 -10.45 12.22
N VAL A 108 5.05 -10.59 12.09
CA VAL A 108 5.58 -11.56 11.15
C VAL A 108 6.86 -12.09 11.63
N ARG A 109 6.95 -13.40 11.72
CA ARG A 109 7.94 -14.08 12.51
C ARG A 109 7.93 -13.39 13.88
N ASN A 110 8.93 -12.55 14.19
CA ASN A 110 9.04 -11.89 15.49
C ASN A 110 8.82 -10.38 15.44
N ASN A 111 8.17 -9.90 14.38
CA ASN A 111 8.41 -8.56 13.93
C ASN A 111 7.18 -7.74 13.64
N THR A 112 7.06 -6.60 14.30
CA THR A 112 5.82 -5.85 14.43
C THR A 112 5.93 -4.50 13.75
N TYR A 113 5.00 -4.22 12.85
CA TYR A 113 4.91 -2.95 12.16
C TYR A 113 3.51 -2.41 12.37
N THR A 114 3.44 -1.10 12.56
CA THR A 114 2.22 -0.37 12.83
C THR A 114 1.66 0.13 11.52
N LEU A 115 0.34 0.02 11.34
CA LEU A 115 -0.33 0.61 10.18
C LEU A 115 -0.06 2.12 10.18
N ALA A 116 0.21 2.69 9.02
CA ALA A 116 0.38 4.13 8.86
C ALA A 116 -0.81 4.72 8.09
N GLN A 117 -1.20 4.05 7.01
CA GLN A 117 -2.29 4.43 6.14
C GLN A 117 -2.72 3.26 5.26
N PHE A 118 -3.87 3.38 4.61
CA PHE A 118 -4.14 2.62 3.39
C PHE A 118 -4.67 3.53 2.28
N HIS A 119 -4.46 3.13 1.03
CA HIS A 119 -4.83 3.90 -0.15
C HIS A 119 -5.16 2.99 -1.35
N PHE A 120 -5.65 3.59 -2.44
CA PHE A 120 -6.19 2.85 -3.59
C PHE A 120 -5.55 3.25 -4.92
N HIS A 121 -5.48 2.29 -5.84
CA HIS A 121 -5.05 2.46 -7.23
C HIS A 121 -6.09 1.88 -8.19
N THR A 122 -6.33 2.58 -9.31
CA THR A 122 -7.13 2.05 -10.42
C THR A 122 -6.45 2.34 -11.77
N PRO A 123 -6.23 1.32 -12.63
CA PRO A 123 -6.41 -0.12 -12.36
C PRO A 123 -5.43 -0.64 -11.29
N SER A 124 -5.44 -1.95 -11.00
CA SER A 124 -4.42 -2.55 -10.15
C SER A 124 -3.01 -2.29 -10.68
N GLU A 125 -2.06 -2.08 -9.78
CA GLU A 125 -0.67 -1.91 -10.15
C GLU A 125 -0.02 -3.28 -10.44
N HIS A 126 -0.26 -4.25 -9.57
CA HIS A 126 0.15 -5.63 -9.79
C HIS A 126 -0.75 -6.33 -10.82
N ARG A 127 -0.16 -7.33 -11.49
CA ARG A 127 -0.88 -8.27 -12.35
C ARG A 127 -0.70 -9.68 -11.83
N ILE A 128 -1.73 -10.52 -11.97
CA ILE A 128 -1.61 -11.97 -11.76
C ILE A 128 -1.69 -12.64 -13.13
N ASP A 129 -0.65 -13.38 -13.50
CA ASP A 129 -0.57 -14.07 -14.80
C ASP A 129 -0.95 -13.15 -15.98
N GLU A 130 -0.36 -11.94 -15.97
CA GLU A 130 -0.57 -10.84 -16.94
C GLU A 130 -1.92 -10.09 -16.88
N GLU A 131 -2.85 -10.51 -16.00
CA GLU A 131 -4.17 -9.87 -15.85
C GLU A 131 -4.16 -8.74 -14.81
N HIS A 132 -4.73 -7.59 -15.18
CA HIS A 132 -5.05 -6.50 -14.25
C HIS A 132 -6.40 -6.71 -13.58
N PHE A 133 -6.51 -6.21 -12.36
CA PHE A 133 -7.76 -6.09 -11.63
C PHE A 133 -8.29 -4.65 -11.72
N PRO A 134 -9.61 -4.44 -11.61
CA PRO A 134 -10.21 -3.11 -11.61
C PRO A 134 -9.60 -2.12 -10.61
N MET A 135 -9.17 -2.60 -9.45
CA MET A 135 -8.61 -1.77 -8.39
C MET A 135 -7.67 -2.58 -7.49
N GLU A 136 -6.77 -1.88 -6.81
CA GLU A 136 -5.87 -2.44 -5.80
C GLU A 136 -5.82 -1.52 -4.58
N ALA A 137 -5.90 -2.08 -3.37
CA ALA A 137 -5.71 -1.36 -2.12
C ALA A 137 -4.37 -1.72 -1.49
N HIS A 138 -3.63 -0.72 -1.03
CA HIS A 138 -2.35 -0.87 -0.33
C HIS A 138 -2.51 -0.44 1.12
N PHE A 139 -2.25 -1.36 2.06
CA PHE A 139 -2.14 -1.06 3.48
C PHE A 139 -0.66 -0.97 3.84
N VAL A 140 -0.21 0.22 4.23
CA VAL A 140 1.21 0.52 4.46
C VAL A 140 1.51 0.48 5.95
N PHE A 141 2.49 -0.33 6.33
CA PHE A 141 2.95 -0.52 7.71
C PHE A 141 4.42 -0.15 7.84
N SER A 142 4.82 0.36 9.00
CA SER A 142 6.22 0.66 9.33
C SER A 142 6.60 0.23 10.74
N ASP A 143 7.86 -0.17 10.94
CA ASP A 143 8.43 -0.39 12.27
C ASP A 143 9.18 0.85 12.79
N GLU A 144 9.72 0.76 14.01
CA GLU A 144 10.46 1.86 14.66
C GLU A 144 11.79 2.20 13.96
N ASP A 145 12.35 1.25 13.20
CA ASP A 145 13.57 1.43 12.41
C ASP A 145 13.28 2.04 11.02
N GLY A 146 12.01 2.25 10.68
CA GLY A 146 11.56 2.80 9.40
C GLY A 146 11.53 1.79 8.26
N ASN A 147 11.63 0.49 8.56
CA ASN A 147 11.35 -0.55 7.56
C ASN A 147 9.86 -0.53 7.22
N ILE A 148 9.53 -0.82 5.96
CA ILE A 148 8.16 -0.76 5.45
C ILE A 148 7.71 -2.17 5.05
N ALA A 149 6.44 -2.49 5.25
CA ALA A 149 5.78 -3.44 4.38
C ALA A 149 4.40 -2.97 3.95
N VAL A 150 3.96 -3.53 2.84
CA VAL A 150 2.67 -3.26 2.25
C VAL A 150 1.90 -4.57 2.18
N VAL A 151 0.63 -4.55 2.56
CA VAL A 151 -0.34 -5.61 2.21
C VAL A 151 -1.19 -5.09 1.07
N GLY A 152 -1.11 -5.75 -0.08
CA GLY A 152 -1.91 -5.45 -1.26
C GLY A 152 -3.16 -6.34 -1.32
N TYR A 153 -4.32 -5.73 -1.59
CA TYR A 153 -5.55 -6.44 -1.91
C TYR A 153 -5.97 -6.10 -3.34
N LEU A 154 -6.06 -7.11 -4.20
CA LEU A 154 -6.63 -6.97 -5.54
C LEU A 154 -8.16 -7.03 -5.45
N ILE A 155 -8.84 -6.10 -6.11
CA ILE A 155 -10.30 -5.93 -5.99
C ILE A 155 -10.95 -6.20 -7.34
N GLN A 156 -11.81 -7.22 -7.38
CA GLN A 156 -12.53 -7.64 -8.58
C GLN A 156 -13.99 -7.17 -8.53
N LEU A 157 -14.57 -6.89 -9.71
CA LEU A 157 -16.00 -6.63 -9.84
C LEU A 157 -16.81 -7.89 -9.50
N THR A 158 -17.85 -7.73 -8.69
CA THR A 158 -18.84 -8.78 -8.46
C THR A 158 -20.02 -8.65 -9.43
N SER A 159 -20.53 -9.77 -9.92
CA SER A 159 -21.77 -9.80 -10.71
C SER A 159 -23.04 -9.77 -9.84
N THR A 160 -22.90 -9.87 -8.51
CA THR A 160 -24.01 -9.86 -7.55
C THR A 160 -23.99 -8.56 -6.74
N LYS A 161 -25.08 -7.78 -6.82
CA LYS A 161 -25.18 -6.44 -6.22
C LYS A 161 -24.92 -6.40 -4.71
N ASP A 162 -25.19 -7.48 -3.98
CA ASP A 162 -25.13 -7.49 -2.51
C ASP A 162 -23.84 -8.11 -1.94
N HIS A 163 -22.81 -8.33 -2.76
CA HIS A 163 -21.56 -8.98 -2.33
C HIS A 163 -20.36 -8.03 -2.31
N SER A 164 -20.59 -6.75 -2.06
CA SER A 164 -19.49 -5.81 -1.80
C SER A 164 -18.93 -6.01 -0.39
N THR A 165 -17.66 -5.70 -0.21
CA THR A 165 -17.01 -5.73 1.11
C THR A 165 -17.53 -4.55 1.94
N PRO A 166 -18.07 -4.75 3.17
CA PRO A 166 -18.62 -3.67 3.99
C PRO A 166 -17.68 -2.49 4.16
N LEU A 167 -16.38 -2.75 4.36
CA LEU A 167 -15.34 -1.73 4.43
C LEU A 167 -15.33 -0.80 3.21
N LEU A 168 -15.39 -1.38 2.00
CA LEU A 168 -15.36 -0.59 0.76
C LEU A 168 -16.66 0.19 0.56
N ASN A 169 -17.81 -0.35 1.00
CA ASN A 169 -19.07 0.38 0.94
C ASN A 169 -19.00 1.67 1.76
N THR A 170 -18.52 1.58 3.01
CA THR A 170 -18.41 2.76 3.88
C THR A 170 -17.41 3.77 3.33
N ILE A 171 -16.26 3.33 2.80
CA ILE A 171 -15.25 4.24 2.24
C ILE A 171 -15.77 4.97 0.99
N PHE A 172 -16.43 4.26 0.08
CA PHE A 172 -16.84 4.83 -1.20
C PHE A 172 -18.21 5.51 -1.16
N GLU A 173 -18.94 5.46 -0.04
CA GLU A 173 -20.14 6.27 0.17
C GLU A 173 -19.81 7.77 0.16
N ASP A 174 -18.65 8.15 0.71
CA ASP A 174 -18.23 9.54 0.88
C ASP A 174 -17.20 10.01 -0.19
N VAL A 175 -16.96 9.23 -1.24
CA VAL A 175 -15.90 9.55 -2.23
C VAL A 175 -16.17 10.84 -3.01
N ASP A 176 -17.44 11.16 -3.25
CA ASP A 176 -17.84 12.38 -3.98
C ASP A 176 -17.55 13.65 -3.16
N GLU A 177 -17.54 13.55 -1.82
CA GLU A 177 -17.20 14.64 -0.90
C GLU A 177 -15.72 15.05 -1.02
N ILE A 178 -14.87 14.17 -1.58
CA ILE A 178 -13.44 14.44 -1.82
C ILE A 178 -13.07 14.47 -3.31
N SER A 179 -13.99 14.92 -4.16
CA SER A 179 -13.80 14.94 -5.62
C SER A 179 -12.61 15.79 -6.12
N GLU A 180 -12.18 16.79 -5.36
CA GLU A 180 -11.08 17.68 -5.74
C GLU A 180 -9.75 17.32 -5.05
N PRO A 181 -8.60 17.36 -5.75
CA PRO A 181 -7.30 17.20 -5.11
C PRO A 181 -7.08 18.18 -3.95
N GLY A 182 -6.67 17.63 -2.80
CA GLY A 182 -6.46 18.35 -1.55
C GLY A 182 -7.70 18.49 -0.66
N SER A 183 -8.85 17.99 -1.09
CA SER A 183 -10.03 17.88 -0.24
C SER A 183 -9.95 16.67 0.70
N SER A 184 -10.70 16.74 1.80
CA SER A 184 -10.81 15.68 2.80
C SER A 184 -12.20 15.68 3.43
N THR A 185 -12.64 14.51 3.86
CA THR A 185 -13.86 14.29 4.65
C THR A 185 -13.55 13.34 5.82
N GLU A 186 -14.55 13.02 6.63
CA GLU A 186 -14.44 12.09 7.75
C GLU A 186 -15.31 10.86 7.47
N LEU A 187 -14.71 9.67 7.58
CA LEU A 187 -15.41 8.41 7.39
C LEU A 187 -16.14 7.98 8.66
N GLY A 188 -17.27 7.31 8.45
CA GLY A 188 -17.96 6.57 9.49
C GLY A 188 -17.18 5.36 10.03
N LEU A 189 -17.88 4.49 10.75
CA LEU A 189 -17.29 3.29 11.36
C LEU A 189 -16.75 2.33 10.29
N LEU A 190 -15.43 2.12 10.26
CA LEU A 190 -14.77 1.15 9.38
C LEU A 190 -14.57 -0.19 10.09
N ASP A 191 -15.17 -1.25 9.54
CA ASP A 191 -14.97 -2.64 9.99
C ASP A 191 -14.00 -3.41 9.08
N PHE A 192 -12.81 -3.69 9.61
CA PHE A 192 -11.75 -4.44 8.92
C PHE A 192 -11.84 -5.97 9.13
N SER A 193 -12.87 -6.48 9.81
CA SER A 193 -13.01 -7.90 10.12
C SER A 193 -13.03 -8.79 8.88
N SER A 194 -13.68 -8.33 7.81
CA SER A 194 -13.79 -9.05 6.53
C SER A 194 -12.44 -9.16 5.81
N VAL A 195 -11.68 -8.06 5.70
CA VAL A 195 -10.36 -8.04 5.06
C VAL A 195 -9.31 -8.78 5.87
N THR A 196 -9.38 -8.71 7.20
CA THR A 196 -8.50 -9.46 8.11
C THR A 196 -8.79 -10.96 8.05
N ARG A 197 -10.06 -11.35 7.98
CA ARG A 197 -10.47 -12.76 7.78
C ARG A 197 -10.02 -13.27 6.42
N HIS A 198 -10.20 -12.47 5.36
CA HIS A 198 -9.75 -12.83 4.02
C HIS A 198 -8.24 -13.08 4.00
N PHE A 199 -7.47 -12.17 4.59
CA PHE A 199 -6.03 -12.32 4.74
C PHE A 199 -5.64 -13.61 5.47
N THR A 200 -6.30 -13.92 6.59
CA THR A 200 -5.96 -15.10 7.41
C THR A 200 -6.29 -16.42 6.73
N ASN A 201 -7.33 -16.45 5.89
CA ASN A 201 -7.89 -17.67 5.32
C ASN A 201 -7.38 -18.00 3.91
N ASN A 202 -6.50 -17.18 3.32
CA ASN A 202 -6.01 -17.37 1.95
C ASN A 202 -4.48 -17.45 1.91
N ASP A 203 -3.97 -18.03 0.82
CA ASP A 203 -2.55 -17.98 0.51
C ASP A 203 -2.14 -16.55 0.16
N ILE A 204 -0.94 -16.15 0.59
CA ILE A 204 -0.44 -14.81 0.39
C ILE A 204 0.87 -14.85 -0.40
N TYR A 205 0.86 -14.22 -1.59
CA TYR A 205 2.07 -14.05 -2.39
C TYR A 205 3.03 -13.05 -1.74
N THR A 206 4.33 -13.31 -1.87
CA THR A 206 5.36 -12.52 -1.20
C THR A 206 6.62 -12.38 -2.06
N TYR A 207 7.22 -11.19 -2.07
CA TYR A 207 8.45 -10.88 -2.81
C TYR A 207 9.08 -9.59 -2.27
N SER A 208 10.35 -9.34 -2.63
CA SER A 208 11.06 -8.10 -2.31
C SER A 208 11.12 -7.06 -3.40
N GLY A 209 10.72 -5.82 -3.06
CA GLY A 209 10.38 -4.79 -4.03
C GLY A 209 10.65 -3.36 -3.55
N SER A 210 9.75 -2.46 -3.93
CA SER A 210 9.81 -1.03 -3.59
C SER A 210 8.42 -0.44 -3.36
N LEU A 211 8.35 0.81 -2.89
CA LEU A 211 7.12 1.59 -3.10
C LEU A 211 6.90 1.77 -4.60
N THR A 212 5.63 1.75 -5.00
CA THR A 212 5.19 1.95 -6.40
C THR A 212 5.12 3.42 -6.80
N THR A 213 5.30 4.32 -5.82
CA THR A 213 5.44 5.77 -6.03
C THR A 213 6.84 6.24 -5.68
N ARG A 214 7.28 7.35 -6.29
CA ARG A 214 8.55 8.00 -5.96
C ARG A 214 8.67 8.29 -4.44
N PRO A 215 9.87 8.19 -3.83
CA PRO A 215 11.17 7.91 -4.46
C PRO A 215 11.45 6.42 -4.75
N ALA A 216 10.44 5.54 -4.69
CA ALA A 216 10.56 4.09 -4.83
C ALA A 216 11.65 3.45 -3.92
N PRO A 217 11.70 3.81 -2.61
CA PRO A 217 12.57 3.13 -1.67
C PRO A 217 12.21 1.65 -1.60
N ARG A 218 13.19 0.81 -1.25
CA ARG A 218 12.94 -0.61 -1.04
C ARG A 218 11.93 -0.78 0.08
N VAL A 219 10.94 -1.61 -0.20
CA VAL A 219 9.94 -2.14 0.72
C VAL A 219 10.23 -3.60 0.74
#